data_AF-A0A502M284-F1
#
_entry.id   AF-A0A502M284-F1
#
_cell.length_a   1.000
_cell.length_b   1.000
_cell.length_c   1.000
_cell.angle_alpha   90.00
_cell.angle_beta   90.00
_cell.angle_gamma   90.00
#
_symmetry.space_group_name_H-M   'P 1'
#
loop_
_entity.id
_entity.type
_entity.pdbx_description
1 polymer ?
#
loop_
_entity_poly.entity_id
_entity_poly.type
_entity_poly.pdbx_seq_one_letter_code
_entity_poly.pdbx_strand_id
1 'polypeptide(L)'
;MNFKKLILSNFLLISIPLTVLSCENKSSNSALTISDYEKLKKYSITETRHLNYDRFFKLATYLANDESPSIYFSRNAGQFYNTSFYLLSLELSKLKEHLNKKILYLMNEEVYNPENSISRFNFENILNEYGDILKTEDGQLGIVSNTKYLTNNKTDISYANFVDSKHELEQYINYLALNNNKKANVIMCDISFDDLDDATRNKLFKVAKKIILLPDGNAQPFKFINNDYLNWVKTEKDALSEEQIQKQFIEFVNSDKETLDMNYHNLYRLKNYIEIYNIDGRYIDFFNNEIENLNKSEYKIDVYDFPINVNKSYLDKGYNFDFNKVISLYDDINKLSNKSLLELLDKPQEYDKNKKNLIYLGSSLFTKYTSLADQGKYRVEYNLEASKEIEEYFDKLMELYPPQEYNYLFKLHPVYKGEEAKIYLSKLTKNKVPNPILIDSSVSWENILMKEYEKLKTNESILFDKNDFKNNNSKTVLTGLQATSTTLLSTYTFLVSEFNIDLKKSYAFLNPKNFPISNKFNLVFRDKNLGNDLKMYNENKKLMINVLAYYMLSNVFPSLDEFISTNEFLKREN
;
A
#
# COMPACT_ATOMS: atom_id res chain seq x y z
N MET A 1 22.99 -54.10 8.49
CA MET A 1 22.09 -54.05 9.67
C MET A 1 22.29 -52.70 10.34
N ASN A 2 21.36 -51.75 10.21
CA ASN A 2 20.08 -51.64 10.96
C ASN A 2 20.33 -51.60 12.46
N PHE A 3 19.74 -50.74 13.27
CA PHE A 3 18.92 -49.53 13.15
C PHE A 3 18.63 -49.18 14.63
N LYS A 4 18.09 -47.99 14.87
CA LYS A 4 17.14 -47.68 15.95
C LYS A 4 17.67 -47.34 17.35
N LYS A 5 17.23 -46.12 17.73
CA LYS A 5 16.57 -45.75 19.01
C LYS A 5 17.53 -45.54 20.19
N LEU A 6 17.35 -44.61 21.12
CA LEU A 6 16.26 -43.73 21.58
C LEU A 6 17.03 -42.79 22.57
N ILE A 7 16.97 -41.45 22.58
CA ILE A 7 15.86 -40.51 22.91
C ILE A 7 16.14 -39.75 24.23
N LEU A 8 15.83 -38.44 24.18
CA LEU A 8 15.46 -37.47 25.24
C LEU A 8 16.46 -37.23 26.39
N SER A 9 16.73 -36.02 26.88
CA SER A 9 15.98 -34.75 26.97
C SER A 9 17.03 -33.67 27.32
N ASN A 10 17.09 -32.47 26.77
CA ASN A 10 16.21 -31.33 27.03
C ASN A 10 16.69 -30.19 26.12
N PHE A 11 15.89 -29.76 25.16
CA PHE A 11 15.89 -28.39 24.65
C PHE A 11 14.51 -28.18 23.99
N LEU A 12 13.56 -27.77 24.82
CA LEU A 12 12.38 -27.04 24.34
C LEU A 12 12.89 -25.68 23.84
N LEU A 13 13.17 -25.60 22.55
CA LEU A 13 13.22 -24.34 21.83
C LEU A 13 11.86 -24.19 21.14
N ILE A 14 11.09 -23.27 21.71
CA ILE A 14 9.77 -22.82 21.28
C ILE A 14 9.93 -22.24 19.87
N SER A 15 9.56 -23.02 18.87
CA SER A 15 9.34 -22.56 17.51
C SER A 15 8.01 -21.82 17.47
N ILE A 16 8.05 -20.49 17.55
CA ILE A 16 6.91 -19.63 17.28
C ILE A 16 6.64 -19.70 15.77
N PRO A 17 5.48 -20.24 15.33
CA PRO A 17 5.08 -20.11 13.95
C PRO A 17 4.75 -18.64 13.68
N LEU A 18 5.41 -18.04 12.69
CA LEU A 18 4.94 -16.82 12.03
C LEU A 18 3.57 -17.13 11.44
N THR A 19 2.55 -16.92 12.27
CA THR A 19 1.17 -16.94 11.90
C THR A 19 0.97 -15.76 10.97
N VAL A 20 0.72 -16.07 9.71
CA VAL A 20 -0.18 -15.25 8.90
C VAL A 20 -1.47 -15.23 9.71
N LEU A 21 -1.65 -14.20 10.53
CA LEU A 21 -2.92 -13.92 11.18
C LEU A 21 -3.92 -13.62 10.06
N SER A 22 -4.52 -14.69 9.54
CA SER A 22 -5.96 -14.68 9.34
C SER A 22 -6.56 -14.32 10.70
N CYS A 23 -6.91 -13.05 10.88
CA CYS A 23 -7.91 -12.67 11.86
C CYS A 23 -9.23 -13.34 11.43
N GLU A 24 -9.38 -14.63 11.74
CA GLU A 24 -10.70 -15.21 11.89
C GLU A 24 -11.24 -14.75 13.26
N ASN A 25 -12.31 -13.95 13.15
CA ASN A 25 -13.28 -13.57 14.18
C ASN A 25 -12.92 -12.47 15.18
N LYS A 26 -13.23 -11.22 14.79
CA LYS A 26 -14.20 -10.34 15.48
C LYS A 26 -14.88 -9.38 14.48
N SER A 27 -15.68 -9.95 13.59
CA SER A 27 -16.95 -9.40 13.08
C SER A 27 -17.49 -10.44 12.11
N SER A 28 -18.72 -10.91 12.33
CA SER A 28 -19.44 -11.66 11.30
C SER A 28 -19.88 -10.69 10.21
N ASN A 29 -18.91 -10.10 9.49
CA ASN A 29 -19.19 -9.21 8.38
C ASN A 29 -19.33 -10.07 7.12
N SER A 30 -20.56 -10.20 6.65
CA SER A 30 -20.83 -10.85 5.38
C SER A 30 -20.15 -10.06 4.27
N ALA A 31 -19.22 -10.71 3.55
CA ALA A 31 -18.71 -10.23 2.27
C ALA A 31 -19.86 -9.68 1.39
N LEU A 32 -19.65 -8.53 0.75
CA LEU A 32 -20.60 -7.96 -0.20
C LEU A 32 -20.91 -9.00 -1.30
N THR A 33 -22.19 -9.24 -1.48
CA THR A 33 -22.67 -10.07 -2.59
C THR A 33 -22.83 -9.23 -3.86
N ILE A 34 -23.02 -9.90 -5.01
CA ILE A 34 -23.39 -9.23 -6.25
C ILE A 34 -24.71 -8.44 -6.08
N SER A 35 -25.66 -8.98 -5.32
CA SER A 35 -26.92 -8.29 -5.04
C SER A 35 -26.71 -7.01 -4.24
N ASP A 36 -25.78 -7.04 -3.28
CA ASP A 36 -25.43 -5.84 -2.50
C ASP A 36 -24.78 -4.79 -3.39
N TYR A 37 -23.82 -5.19 -4.24
CA TYR A 37 -23.20 -4.29 -5.22
C TYR A 37 -24.23 -3.59 -6.12
N GLU A 38 -25.21 -4.32 -6.66
CA GLU A 38 -26.27 -3.73 -7.49
C GLU A 38 -27.15 -2.76 -6.70
N LYS A 39 -27.45 -3.04 -5.42
CA LYS A 39 -28.19 -2.10 -4.56
C LYS A 39 -27.39 -0.84 -4.26
N LEU A 40 -26.06 -0.95 -4.11
CA LEU A 40 -25.18 0.17 -3.82
C LEU A 40 -25.05 1.14 -5.02
N LYS A 41 -25.31 0.70 -6.26
CA LYS A 41 -25.30 1.57 -7.45
C LYS A 41 -26.18 2.82 -7.33
N LYS A 42 -27.23 2.78 -6.49
CA LYS A 42 -28.08 3.96 -6.25
C LYS A 42 -27.35 5.14 -5.57
N TYR A 43 -26.21 4.89 -4.94
CA TYR A 43 -25.35 5.93 -4.34
C TYR A 43 -24.11 6.25 -5.20
N SER A 44 -24.03 5.68 -6.41
CA SER A 44 -22.93 5.94 -7.32
C SER A 44 -22.85 7.41 -7.72
N ILE A 45 -21.63 7.86 -8.01
CA ILE A 45 -21.36 9.26 -8.33
C ILE A 45 -21.11 9.38 -9.83
N THR A 46 -21.84 10.31 -10.45
CA THR A 46 -21.73 10.57 -11.90
C THR A 46 -20.77 11.72 -12.22
N GLU A 47 -20.53 12.63 -11.28
CA GLU A 47 -19.59 13.76 -11.47
C GLU A 47 -18.22 13.44 -10.86
N THR A 48 -17.20 13.37 -11.70
CA THR A 48 -15.82 13.16 -11.25
C THR A 48 -15.17 14.51 -10.92
N ARG A 49 -14.93 14.77 -9.63
CA ARG A 49 -14.03 15.87 -9.24
C ARG A 49 -12.58 15.55 -9.61
N HIS A 50 -11.78 16.57 -9.89
CA HIS A 50 -10.32 16.42 -10.06
C HIS A 50 -9.64 16.18 -8.70
N LEU A 51 -8.54 15.42 -8.71
CA LEU A 51 -7.73 15.19 -7.51
C LEU A 51 -7.11 16.51 -7.04
N ASN A 52 -7.16 16.75 -5.73
CA ASN A 52 -6.68 17.99 -5.13
C ASN A 52 -5.72 17.72 -3.97
N TYR A 53 -4.45 18.00 -4.19
CA TYR A 53 -3.38 17.72 -3.23
C TYR A 53 -3.06 18.91 -2.31
N ASP A 54 -3.84 20.00 -2.36
CA ASP A 54 -3.61 21.19 -1.53
C ASP A 54 -3.60 20.88 -0.03
N ARG A 55 -4.51 20.00 0.42
CA ARG A 55 -4.56 19.54 1.82
C ARG A 55 -3.31 18.76 2.21
N PHE A 56 -2.82 17.88 1.33
CA PHE A 56 -1.56 17.15 1.55
C PHE A 56 -0.37 18.11 1.69
N PHE A 57 -0.24 19.13 0.82
CA PHE A 57 0.86 20.10 0.94
C PHE A 57 0.74 21.04 2.14
N LYS A 58 -0.49 21.38 2.57
CA LYS A 58 -0.71 22.06 3.87
C LYS A 58 -0.26 21.22 5.04
N LEU A 59 -0.59 19.92 5.04
CA LEU A 59 -0.10 18.99 6.05
C LEU A 59 1.42 18.90 6.03
N ALA A 60 2.03 18.70 4.86
CA ALA A 60 3.49 18.62 4.74
C ALA A 60 4.18 19.90 5.25
N THR A 61 3.61 21.08 4.94
CA THR A 61 4.11 22.37 5.43
C THR A 61 3.96 22.51 6.94
N TYR A 62 2.81 22.08 7.48
CA TYR A 62 2.59 22.03 8.92
C TYR A 62 3.62 21.13 9.59
N LEU A 63 3.81 19.90 9.09
CA LEU A 63 4.80 18.97 9.63
C LEU A 63 6.20 19.57 9.54
N ALA A 64 6.62 20.05 8.38
CA ALA A 64 7.95 20.61 8.16
C ALA A 64 8.31 21.77 9.11
N ASN A 65 7.34 22.65 9.40
CA ASN A 65 7.56 23.83 10.25
C ASN A 65 7.27 23.60 11.75
N ASP A 66 6.66 22.47 12.11
CA ASP A 66 6.32 22.15 13.49
C ASP A 66 7.52 21.55 14.23
N GLU A 67 7.90 22.13 15.36
CA GLU A 67 8.99 21.67 16.22
C GLU A 67 8.64 20.47 17.11
N SER A 68 7.37 20.05 17.14
CA SER A 68 6.99 18.80 17.81
C SER A 68 7.66 17.60 17.16
N PRO A 69 8.00 16.55 17.93
CA PRO A 69 8.52 15.32 17.35
C PRO A 69 7.48 14.65 16.44
N SER A 70 7.95 13.86 15.48
CA SER A 70 7.10 13.07 14.58
C SER A 70 7.40 11.58 14.76
N ILE A 71 6.34 10.76 14.78
CA ILE A 71 6.46 9.31 14.84
C ILE A 71 5.69 8.68 13.67
N TYR A 72 6.38 7.84 12.91
CA TYR A 72 5.82 7.10 11.78
C TYR A 72 5.68 5.63 12.15
N PHE A 73 4.46 5.17 12.38
CA PHE A 73 4.13 3.75 12.57
C PHE A 73 3.90 3.10 11.22
N SER A 74 4.96 2.53 10.62
CA SER A 74 4.83 2.00 9.27
C SER A 74 4.15 0.64 9.19
N ARG A 75 3.69 0.30 8.00
CA ARG A 75 3.12 -0.99 7.66
C ARG A 75 3.82 -1.51 6.42
N ASN A 76 4.01 -2.84 6.30
CA ASN A 76 4.60 -3.47 5.12
C ASN A 76 3.64 -3.45 3.92
N ALA A 77 3.37 -2.26 3.41
CA ALA A 77 2.43 -1.99 2.33
C ALA A 77 3.02 -0.96 1.37
N GLY A 78 2.93 -1.24 0.06
CA GLY A 78 3.56 -0.42 -0.97
C GLY A 78 3.06 1.03 -0.97
N GLN A 79 1.74 1.22 -0.93
CA GLN A 79 1.15 2.57 -0.92
C GLN A 79 1.49 3.35 0.35
N PHE A 80 1.49 2.69 1.51
CA PHE A 80 1.90 3.32 2.75
C PHE A 80 3.34 3.83 2.65
N TYR A 81 4.30 2.96 2.27
CA TYR A 81 5.71 3.35 2.15
C TYR A 81 5.93 4.51 1.18
N ASN A 82 5.33 4.47 -0.01
CA ASN A 82 5.48 5.57 -0.98
C ASN A 82 5.00 6.90 -0.36
N THR A 83 3.87 6.90 0.32
CA THR A 83 3.26 8.11 0.89
C THR A 83 4.01 8.62 2.11
N SER A 84 4.36 7.71 3.03
CA SER A 84 5.08 8.06 4.25
C SER A 84 6.50 8.53 3.97
N PHE A 85 7.18 7.94 2.98
CA PHE A 85 8.48 8.43 2.54
C PHE A 85 8.39 9.78 1.85
N TYR A 86 7.33 10.07 1.11
CA TYR A 86 7.18 11.40 0.53
C TYR A 86 6.98 12.47 1.62
N LEU A 87 6.12 12.20 2.61
CA LEU A 87 5.97 13.07 3.78
C LEU A 87 7.27 13.23 4.57
N LEU A 88 7.98 12.13 4.81
CA LEU A 88 9.28 12.14 5.48
C LEU A 88 10.28 13.01 4.70
N SER A 89 10.41 12.84 3.38
CA SER A 89 11.34 13.65 2.57
C SER A 89 10.99 15.14 2.58
N LEU A 90 9.69 15.49 2.58
CA LEU A 90 9.24 16.88 2.73
C LEU A 90 9.62 17.45 4.10
N GLU A 91 9.41 16.69 5.17
CA GLU A 91 9.77 17.08 6.53
C GLU A 91 11.29 17.20 6.72
N LEU A 92 12.07 16.24 6.20
CA LEU A 92 13.53 16.23 6.23
C LEU A 92 14.13 17.43 5.48
N SER A 93 13.51 17.86 4.38
CA SER A 93 14.00 19.01 3.61
C SER A 93 14.12 20.30 4.44
N LYS A 94 13.36 20.39 5.54
CA LYS A 94 13.32 21.51 6.48
C LYS A 94 13.85 21.18 7.89
N LEU A 95 14.13 19.91 8.19
CA LEU A 95 14.46 19.45 9.55
C LEU A 95 15.66 20.18 10.19
N LYS A 96 16.68 20.55 9.38
CA LYS A 96 17.85 21.29 9.85
C LYS A 96 17.54 22.71 10.34
N GLU A 97 16.39 23.27 9.96
CA GLU A 97 15.90 24.56 10.46
C GLU A 97 15.34 24.43 11.90
N HIS A 98 15.15 23.21 12.41
CA HIS A 98 14.52 22.90 13.71
C HIS A 98 15.37 21.92 14.54
N LEU A 99 16.47 22.40 15.13
CA LEU A 99 17.48 21.57 15.83
C LEU A 99 16.90 20.59 16.89
N ASN A 100 15.83 20.98 17.58
CA ASN A 100 15.25 20.19 18.67
C ASN A 100 14.21 19.16 18.21
N LYS A 101 13.83 19.19 16.94
CA LYS A 101 12.85 18.26 16.39
C LYS A 101 13.50 16.91 16.16
N LYS A 102 12.82 15.84 16.61
CA LYS A 102 13.24 14.45 16.46
C LYS A 102 12.16 13.69 15.68
N ILE A 103 12.57 12.82 14.76
CA ILE A 103 11.69 11.96 13.97
C ILE A 103 12.04 10.51 14.26
N LEU A 104 11.05 9.71 14.65
CA LEU A 104 11.18 8.26 14.80
C LEU A 104 10.35 7.56 13.71
N TYR A 105 11.00 6.74 12.89
CA TYR A 105 10.34 5.94 11.87
C TYR A 105 10.41 4.46 12.24
N LEU A 106 9.26 3.88 12.58
CA LEU A 106 9.15 2.47 12.95
C LEU A 106 8.95 1.61 11.71
N MET A 107 9.75 0.57 11.53
CA MET A 107 9.72 -0.28 10.34
C MET A 107 9.78 -1.77 10.68
N ASN A 108 8.98 -2.56 9.97
CA ASN A 108 8.97 -4.01 10.12
C ASN A 108 10.40 -4.58 10.08
N GLU A 109 10.77 -5.39 11.08
CA GLU A 109 12.13 -5.94 11.20
C GLU A 109 12.54 -6.84 10.03
N GLU A 110 11.59 -7.52 9.37
CA GLU A 110 11.85 -8.30 8.16
C GLU A 110 12.15 -7.40 6.93
N VAL A 111 11.73 -6.13 6.97
CA VAL A 111 11.95 -5.16 5.88
C VAL A 111 13.23 -4.37 6.09
N TYR A 112 13.49 -3.97 7.33
CA TYR A 112 14.68 -3.24 7.75
C TYR A 112 15.22 -3.80 9.06
N ASN A 113 16.46 -4.29 9.00
CA ASN A 113 17.23 -4.68 10.16
C ASN A 113 18.61 -4.02 10.04
N PRO A 114 19.00 -3.13 10.97
CA PRO A 114 20.27 -2.42 10.89
C PRO A 114 21.49 -3.35 11.03
N GLU A 115 21.31 -4.57 11.55
CA GLU A 115 22.35 -5.59 11.69
C GLU A 115 22.50 -6.47 10.44
N ASN A 116 21.56 -6.40 9.48
CA ASN A 116 21.56 -7.25 8.27
C ASN A 116 21.81 -6.43 7.00
N SER A 117 22.70 -6.92 6.12
CA SER A 117 23.13 -6.22 4.91
C SER A 117 22.07 -6.17 3.79
N ILE A 118 20.98 -6.94 3.89
CA ILE A 118 19.95 -7.04 2.84
C ILE A 118 18.64 -6.37 3.29
N SER A 119 18.61 -5.03 3.34
CA SER A 119 17.36 -4.27 3.53
C SER A 119 16.69 -3.90 2.20
N ARG A 120 15.36 -3.76 2.20
CA ARG A 120 14.60 -3.25 1.04
C ARG A 120 14.93 -1.79 0.73
N PHE A 121 15.07 -0.95 1.75
CA PHE A 121 15.29 0.49 1.63
C PHE A 121 16.72 0.87 2.04
N ASN A 122 17.16 2.09 1.75
CA ASN A 122 18.46 2.60 2.18
C ASN A 122 18.33 3.91 2.97
N PHE A 123 18.63 3.84 4.26
CA PHE A 123 18.58 5.01 5.14
C PHE A 123 19.96 5.58 5.49
N GLU A 124 21.05 5.00 4.97
CA GLU A 124 22.42 5.38 5.34
C GLU A 124 22.71 6.86 5.08
N ASN A 125 22.44 7.34 3.87
CA ASN A 125 22.70 8.73 3.48
C ASN A 125 21.95 9.72 4.37
N ILE A 126 20.66 9.46 4.64
CA ILE A 126 19.85 10.38 5.43
C ILE A 126 20.21 10.33 6.92
N LEU A 127 20.56 9.15 7.46
CA LEU A 127 21.04 9.04 8.84
C LEU A 127 22.39 9.75 9.01
N ASN A 128 23.26 9.71 8.00
CA ASN A 128 24.51 10.48 7.99
C ASN A 128 24.25 11.99 7.89
N GLU A 129 23.26 12.43 7.10
CA GLU A 129 22.95 13.85 6.92
C GLU A 129 22.28 14.50 8.15
N TYR A 130 21.34 13.80 8.79
CA TYR A 130 20.52 14.34 9.89
C TYR A 130 20.91 13.81 11.29
N GLY A 131 21.86 12.88 11.34
CA GLY A 131 22.30 12.23 12.58
C GLY A 131 21.28 11.21 13.12
N ASP A 132 21.81 10.09 13.62
CA ASP A 132 21.02 8.99 14.18
C ASP A 132 20.74 9.24 15.67
N ILE A 133 19.47 9.45 16.03
CA ILE A 133 19.04 9.65 17.43
C ILE A 133 19.36 8.45 18.31
N LEU A 134 19.43 7.25 17.72
CA LEU A 134 19.72 6.01 18.44
C LEU A 134 21.19 5.91 18.85
N LYS A 135 22.06 6.73 18.26
CA LYS A 135 23.51 6.70 18.46
C LYS A 135 24.08 7.97 19.09
N THR A 136 23.42 9.11 18.88
CA THR A 136 23.95 10.43 19.26
C THR A 136 22.83 11.34 19.77
N GLU A 137 23.11 12.14 20.80
CA GLU A 137 22.14 13.11 21.35
C GLU A 137 21.76 14.18 20.33
N ASP A 138 22.69 14.57 19.47
CA ASP A 138 22.51 15.59 18.42
C ASP A 138 21.75 15.09 17.19
N GLY A 139 21.56 13.77 17.04
CA GLY A 139 20.84 13.20 15.90
C GLY A 139 19.39 13.71 15.82
N GLN A 140 18.78 13.73 14.64
CA GLN A 140 17.38 14.17 14.48
C GLN A 140 16.45 13.08 13.91
N LEU A 141 17.00 11.99 13.38
CA LEU A 141 16.25 10.89 12.78
C LEU A 141 16.63 9.56 13.40
N GLY A 142 15.65 8.68 13.63
CA GLY A 142 15.88 7.28 14.01
C GLY A 142 15.00 6.33 13.22
N ILE A 143 15.62 5.29 12.65
CA ILE A 143 14.89 4.19 12.01
C ILE A 143 14.92 2.99 12.95
N VAL A 144 13.76 2.57 13.45
CA VAL A 144 13.66 1.55 14.49
C VAL A 144 12.83 0.39 14.02
N SER A 145 13.41 -0.81 14.10
CA SER A 145 12.68 -2.06 13.86
C SER A 145 12.43 -2.89 15.10
N ASN A 146 13.03 -2.52 16.23
CA ASN A 146 12.90 -3.25 17.48
C ASN A 146 13.14 -2.33 18.67
N THR A 147 12.36 -2.48 19.74
CA THR A 147 12.48 -1.64 20.95
C THR A 147 13.83 -1.78 21.66
N LYS A 148 14.59 -2.86 21.40
CA LYS A 148 15.94 -3.05 21.95
C LYS A 148 16.90 -1.93 21.53
N TYR A 149 16.63 -1.23 20.43
CA TYR A 149 17.44 -0.10 19.96
C TYR A 149 17.12 1.22 20.68
N LEU A 150 16.03 1.30 21.43
CA LEU A 150 15.59 2.52 22.12
C LEU A 150 16.15 2.63 23.55
N THR A 151 16.43 1.49 24.17
CA THR A 151 16.82 1.44 25.59
C THR A 151 18.01 0.51 25.77
N ASN A 152 18.95 0.87 26.66
CA ASN A 152 20.12 0.04 27.00
C ASN A 152 19.74 -1.23 27.80
N ASN A 153 18.98 -2.16 27.19
CA ASN A 153 18.69 -3.54 27.64
C ASN A 153 17.46 -3.80 28.53
N LYS A 154 16.21 -3.51 28.12
CA LYS A 154 15.05 -4.03 28.90
C LYS A 154 13.94 -4.74 28.12
N THR A 155 13.69 -4.40 26.86
CA THR A 155 12.61 -5.03 26.09
C THR A 155 13.00 -5.24 24.63
N ASP A 156 12.94 -6.49 24.19
CA ASP A 156 13.16 -6.94 22.82
C ASP A 156 11.81 -7.25 22.18
N ILE A 157 11.16 -6.20 21.66
CA ILE A 157 9.88 -6.28 20.97
C ILE A 157 10.16 -5.85 19.53
N SER A 158 10.09 -6.84 18.63
CA SER A 158 10.17 -6.62 17.19
C SER A 158 8.94 -5.85 16.72
N TYR A 159 9.16 -4.74 16.02
CA TYR A 159 8.06 -4.03 15.39
C TYR A 159 7.60 -4.82 14.16
N ALA A 160 6.33 -5.20 14.13
CA ALA A 160 5.73 -5.91 13.01
C ALA A 160 5.13 -4.92 11.99
N ASN A 161 3.82 -4.66 12.07
CA ASN A 161 3.08 -3.81 11.12
C ASN A 161 2.16 -2.80 11.81
N PHE A 162 2.07 -2.88 13.14
CA PHE A 162 1.28 -2.06 14.02
C PHE A 162 1.87 -2.20 15.43
N VAL A 163 1.39 -1.36 16.35
CA VAL A 163 1.79 -1.41 17.75
C VAL A 163 0.93 -2.44 18.46
N ASP A 164 1.55 -3.48 19.00
CA ASP A 164 0.87 -4.63 19.58
C ASP A 164 0.32 -4.35 20.99
N SER A 165 0.84 -3.33 21.69
CA SER A 165 0.40 -3.02 23.06
C SER A 165 0.69 -1.59 23.51
N LYS A 166 -0.04 -1.16 24.57
CA LYS A 166 0.20 0.10 25.27
C LYS A 166 1.65 0.21 25.77
N HIS A 167 2.22 -0.91 26.22
CA HIS A 167 3.59 -0.94 26.74
C HIS A 167 4.62 -0.67 25.64
N GLU A 168 4.46 -1.29 24.47
CA GLU A 168 5.31 -1.04 23.29
C GLU A 168 5.18 0.42 22.83
N LEU A 169 3.94 0.92 22.72
CA LEU A 169 3.66 2.32 22.40
C LEU A 169 4.39 3.28 23.35
N GLU A 170 4.35 2.98 24.65
CA GLU A 170 5.04 3.74 25.68
C GLU A 170 6.57 3.73 25.51
N GLN A 171 7.18 2.65 25.02
CA GLN A 171 8.62 2.66 24.73
C GLN A 171 8.97 3.70 23.66
N TYR A 172 8.21 3.73 22.55
CA TYR A 172 8.45 4.67 21.46
C TYR A 172 8.19 6.12 21.89
N ILE A 173 7.08 6.37 22.58
CA ILE A 173 6.72 7.72 23.03
C ILE A 173 7.69 8.21 24.09
N ASN A 174 8.00 7.40 25.11
CA ASN A 174 8.91 7.82 26.18
C ASN A 174 10.28 8.15 25.61
N TYR A 175 10.76 7.39 24.63
CA TYR A 175 12.02 7.69 23.95
C TYR A 175 12.01 9.09 23.28
N LEU A 176 10.91 9.45 22.60
CA LEU A 176 10.73 10.79 22.03
C LEU A 176 10.47 11.88 23.10
N ALA A 177 9.76 11.53 24.18
CA ALA A 177 9.29 12.44 25.22
C ALA A 177 10.36 12.78 26.28
N LEU A 178 11.31 11.85 26.54
CA LEU A 178 12.49 12.07 27.38
C LEU A 178 13.35 13.26 26.89
N ASN A 179 13.15 13.70 25.65
CA ASN A 179 13.83 14.85 25.11
C ASN A 179 13.09 16.18 25.31
N ASN A 180 11.76 16.25 25.53
CA ASN A 180 11.07 17.57 25.48
C ASN A 180 9.64 17.74 26.10
N ASN A 181 9.00 16.75 26.74
CA ASN A 181 7.60 16.87 27.24
C ASN A 181 6.57 17.37 26.17
N LYS A 182 6.89 17.27 24.87
CA LYS A 182 6.04 17.72 23.76
C LYS A 182 5.18 16.55 23.24
N LYS A 183 3.93 16.84 22.86
CA LYS A 183 3.09 15.92 22.07
C LYS A 183 3.66 15.72 20.66
N ALA A 184 3.47 14.53 20.10
CA ALA A 184 4.03 14.13 18.81
C ALA A 184 3.01 14.20 17.66
N ASN A 185 3.45 14.52 16.45
CA ASN A 185 2.67 14.23 15.24
C ASN A 185 2.77 12.74 14.95
N VAL A 186 1.63 12.06 14.84
CA VAL A 186 1.55 10.61 14.61
C VAL A 186 1.14 10.37 13.17
N ILE A 187 1.96 9.65 12.41
CA ILE A 187 1.66 9.19 11.07
C ILE A 187 1.55 7.68 11.12
N MET A 188 0.40 7.12 10.75
CA MET A 188 0.19 5.68 10.83
C MET A 188 -0.79 5.15 9.80
N CYS A 189 -0.77 3.84 9.60
CA CYS A 189 -1.71 3.20 8.70
C CYS A 189 -3.10 3.14 9.35
N ASP A 190 -4.13 3.49 8.58
CA ASP A 190 -5.54 3.49 8.99
C ASP A 190 -6.02 2.18 9.61
N ILE A 191 -5.74 1.04 8.98
CA ILE A 191 -6.15 -0.26 9.53
C ILE A 191 -5.30 -0.67 10.72
N SER A 192 -4.05 -0.20 10.81
CA SER A 192 -3.22 -0.40 12.01
C SER A 192 -3.74 0.44 13.19
N PHE A 193 -4.43 1.56 12.93
CA PHE A 193 -5.10 2.38 13.95
C PHE A 193 -6.40 1.73 14.43
N ASP A 194 -7.19 1.20 13.49
CA ASP A 194 -8.41 0.43 13.76
C ASP A 194 -8.11 -0.80 14.63
N ASP A 195 -7.04 -1.54 14.30
CA ASP A 195 -6.63 -2.76 14.99
C ASP A 195 -6.06 -2.52 16.42
N LEU A 196 -5.86 -1.28 16.87
CA LEU A 196 -5.39 -0.99 18.24
C LEU A 196 -6.43 -1.38 19.29
N ASP A 197 -6.00 -1.94 20.43
CA ASP A 197 -6.88 -2.06 21.58
C ASP A 197 -7.19 -0.69 22.20
N ASP A 198 -8.28 -0.60 22.97
CA ASP A 198 -8.74 0.66 23.55
C ASP A 198 -7.72 1.33 24.47
N ALA A 199 -6.95 0.56 25.24
CA ALA A 199 -5.95 1.14 26.15
C ALA A 199 -4.77 1.74 25.37
N THR A 200 -4.33 1.06 24.31
CA THR A 200 -3.29 1.55 23.40
C THR A 200 -3.77 2.78 22.64
N ARG A 201 -4.99 2.75 22.08
CA ARG A 201 -5.59 3.87 21.36
C ARG A 201 -5.78 5.09 22.25
N ASN A 202 -6.30 4.90 23.47
CA ASN A 202 -6.47 5.98 24.45
C ASN A 202 -5.12 6.58 24.87
N LYS A 203 -4.08 5.76 25.03
CA LYS A 203 -2.72 6.26 25.29
C LYS A 203 -2.20 7.07 24.11
N LEU A 204 -2.38 6.59 22.88
CA LEU A 204 -2.01 7.32 21.67
C LEU A 204 -2.68 8.69 21.63
N PHE A 205 -3.97 8.75 21.96
CA PHE A 205 -4.72 10.01 21.97
C PHE A 205 -4.18 11.05 22.95
N LYS A 206 -3.68 10.63 24.11
CA LYS A 206 -3.12 11.56 25.09
C LYS A 206 -1.79 12.17 24.64
N VAL A 207 -1.02 11.43 23.86
CA VAL A 207 0.35 11.83 23.48
C VAL A 207 0.44 12.43 22.08
N ALA A 208 -0.59 12.23 21.26
CA ALA A 208 -0.65 12.76 19.91
C ALA A 208 -1.06 14.23 19.94
N LYS A 209 -0.35 15.04 19.15
CA LYS A 209 -0.72 16.40 18.79
C LYS A 209 -1.72 16.37 17.63
N LYS A 210 -1.44 15.50 16.66
CA LYS A 210 -2.24 15.24 15.46
C LYS A 210 -2.00 13.79 15.03
N ILE A 211 -3.03 13.15 14.48
CA ILE A 211 -2.97 11.81 13.90
C ILE A 211 -3.26 11.92 12.40
N ILE A 212 -2.36 11.39 11.58
CA ILE A 212 -2.47 11.32 10.14
C ILE A 212 -2.58 9.85 9.76
N LEU A 213 -3.72 9.49 9.17
CA LEU A 213 -4.01 8.14 8.72
C LEU A 213 -3.76 8.01 7.21
N LEU A 214 -2.84 7.13 6.85
CA LEU A 214 -2.49 6.79 5.47
C LEU A 214 -3.04 5.39 5.12
N PRO A 215 -3.35 5.10 3.85
CA PRO A 215 -4.03 3.86 3.49
C PRO A 215 -3.09 2.65 3.43
N ASP A 216 -3.58 1.47 3.82
CA ASP A 216 -2.98 0.15 3.45
C ASP A 216 -3.23 -0.22 1.97
N GLY A 217 -3.70 0.72 1.16
CA GLY A 217 -4.15 0.51 -0.21
C GLY A 217 -5.64 0.20 -0.30
N ASN A 218 -6.00 -0.90 -0.96
CA ASN A 218 -7.40 -1.19 -1.28
C ASN A 218 -8.25 -1.53 -0.04
N ALA A 219 -7.62 -1.77 1.12
CA ALA A 219 -8.30 -2.11 2.36
C ALA A 219 -9.05 -0.94 3.02
N GLN A 220 -8.64 0.31 2.76
CA GLN A 220 -9.22 1.47 3.43
C GLN A 220 -10.75 1.57 3.25
N PRO A 221 -11.33 1.50 2.02
CA PRO A 221 -12.77 1.65 1.87
C PRO A 221 -13.59 0.51 2.51
N PHE A 222 -13.13 -0.75 2.41
CA PHE A 222 -13.94 -1.87 2.88
C PHE A 222 -13.67 -2.27 4.34
N LYS A 223 -12.43 -2.17 4.84
CA LYS A 223 -12.09 -2.51 6.23
C LYS A 223 -12.30 -1.30 7.14
N PHE A 224 -11.58 -0.21 6.89
CA PHE A 224 -11.60 0.98 7.76
C PHE A 224 -12.90 1.78 7.65
N ILE A 225 -13.41 2.04 6.44
CA ILE A 225 -14.62 2.86 6.28
C ILE A 225 -15.90 2.03 6.42
N ASN A 226 -16.09 1.00 5.60
CA ASN A 226 -17.35 0.25 5.61
C ASN A 226 -17.54 -0.61 6.86
N ASN A 227 -16.54 -1.42 7.21
CA ASN A 227 -16.69 -2.44 8.24
C ASN A 227 -16.57 -1.88 9.67
N ASP A 228 -15.80 -0.82 9.86
CA ASP A 228 -15.62 -0.13 11.14
C ASP A 228 -16.51 1.13 11.22
N TYR A 229 -16.11 2.22 10.54
CA TYR A 229 -16.78 3.53 10.68
C TYR A 229 -18.28 3.53 10.34
N LEU A 230 -18.67 3.08 9.14
CA LEU A 230 -20.06 3.12 8.68
C LEU A 230 -20.97 2.19 9.51
N ASN A 231 -20.46 1.03 9.93
CA ASN A 231 -21.18 0.13 10.82
C ASN A 231 -21.44 0.77 12.19
N TRP A 232 -20.45 1.47 12.74
CA TRP A 232 -20.67 2.30 13.92
C TRP A 232 -21.72 3.39 13.66
N VAL A 233 -21.60 4.17 12.57
CA VAL A 233 -22.59 5.21 12.23
C VAL A 233 -24.01 4.64 12.14
N LYS A 234 -24.19 3.45 11.56
CA LYS A 234 -25.51 2.78 11.46
C LYS A 234 -26.11 2.45 12.82
N THR A 235 -25.29 2.12 13.82
CA THR A 235 -25.73 1.69 15.16
C THR A 235 -25.77 2.83 16.19
N GLU A 236 -25.05 3.91 15.93
CA GLU A 236 -24.99 5.08 16.82
C GLU A 236 -26.36 5.76 16.95
N LYS A 237 -26.73 6.15 18.17
CA LYS A 237 -28.04 6.73 18.49
C LYS A 237 -27.94 8.18 18.92
N ASP A 238 -26.84 8.54 19.57
CA ASP A 238 -26.68 9.86 20.18
C ASP A 238 -25.64 10.66 19.38
N ALA A 239 -26.14 11.65 18.65
CA ALA A 239 -25.29 12.57 17.91
C ALA A 239 -24.67 13.61 18.85
N LEU A 240 -23.38 13.47 19.11
CA LEU A 240 -22.60 14.52 19.76
C LEU A 240 -22.36 15.67 18.78
N SER A 241 -22.53 16.92 19.21
CA SER A 241 -22.05 18.08 18.45
C SER A 241 -20.51 18.11 18.43
N GLU A 242 -19.91 18.77 17.44
CA GLU A 242 -18.45 18.91 17.35
C GLU A 242 -17.86 19.58 18.61
N GLU A 243 -18.57 20.56 19.19
CA GLU A 243 -18.19 21.23 20.43
C GLU A 243 -18.18 20.26 21.62
N GLN A 244 -19.18 19.38 21.75
CA GLN A 244 -19.22 18.36 22.80
C GLN A 244 -18.07 17.36 22.65
N ILE A 245 -17.79 16.90 21.43
CA ILE A 245 -16.67 16.00 21.13
C ILE A 245 -15.36 16.67 21.54
N GLN A 246 -15.15 17.93 21.13
CA GLN A 246 -13.95 18.68 21.44
C GLN A 246 -13.77 18.87 22.95
N LYS A 247 -14.85 19.23 23.67
CA LYS A 247 -14.82 19.42 25.13
C LYS A 247 -14.45 18.12 25.85
N GLN A 248 -15.16 17.02 25.55
CA GLN A 248 -14.90 15.72 26.17
C GLN A 248 -13.48 15.21 25.84
N PHE A 249 -13.02 15.44 24.62
CA PHE A 249 -11.67 15.06 24.20
C PHE A 249 -10.58 15.86 24.96
N ILE A 250 -10.73 17.18 25.08
CA ILE A 250 -9.79 18.03 25.83
C ILE A 250 -9.76 17.64 27.31
N GLU A 251 -10.92 17.39 27.92
CA GLU A 251 -11.00 16.90 29.31
C GLU A 251 -10.30 15.55 29.48
N PHE A 252 -10.49 14.61 28.55
CA PHE A 252 -9.81 13.32 28.56
C PHE A 252 -8.28 13.46 28.45
N VAL A 253 -7.80 14.26 27.48
CA VAL A 253 -6.36 14.42 27.23
C VAL A 253 -5.64 15.13 28.38
N ASN A 254 -6.33 16.01 29.12
CA ASN A 254 -5.76 16.78 30.23
C ASN A 254 -6.03 16.17 31.61
N SER A 255 -6.64 14.99 31.69
CA SER A 255 -6.93 14.31 32.96
C SER A 255 -6.15 13.00 33.12
N ASP A 256 -6.17 12.47 34.34
CA ASP A 256 -5.62 11.14 34.66
C ASP A 256 -6.54 9.98 34.23
N LYS A 257 -7.68 10.27 33.58
CA LYS A 257 -8.62 9.24 33.11
C LYS A 257 -7.97 8.31 32.10
N GLU A 258 -8.00 6.99 32.29
CA GLU A 258 -7.47 6.03 31.31
C GLU A 258 -8.41 5.77 30.13
N THR A 259 -9.69 6.15 30.25
CA THR A 259 -10.73 5.88 29.26
C THR A 259 -11.34 7.16 28.70
N LEU A 260 -11.53 7.18 27.38
CA LEU A 260 -12.29 8.21 26.70
C LEU A 260 -13.80 8.03 26.94
N ASP A 261 -14.48 9.08 27.38
CA ASP A 261 -15.91 9.06 27.72
C ASP A 261 -16.80 9.30 26.49
N MET A 262 -16.43 8.70 25.36
CA MET A 262 -17.19 8.64 24.12
C MET A 262 -16.60 7.58 23.20
N ASN A 263 -17.38 7.12 22.22
CA ASN A 263 -16.84 6.29 21.17
C ASN A 263 -15.79 7.06 20.34
N TYR A 264 -14.60 6.47 20.15
CA TYR A 264 -13.48 7.12 19.46
C TYR A 264 -13.78 7.53 18.02
N HIS A 265 -14.73 6.87 17.35
CA HIS A 265 -15.10 7.20 15.97
C HIS A 265 -15.60 8.65 15.82
N ASN A 266 -16.13 9.24 16.90
CA ASN A 266 -16.47 10.66 16.94
C ASN A 266 -15.25 11.57 16.67
N LEU A 267 -14.03 11.12 16.99
CA LEU A 267 -12.81 11.89 16.80
C LEU A 267 -12.45 12.09 15.33
N TYR A 268 -12.94 11.26 14.41
CA TYR A 268 -12.76 11.49 12.97
C TYR A 268 -13.42 12.78 12.47
N ARG A 269 -14.35 13.34 13.25
CA ARG A 269 -14.99 14.63 12.97
C ARG A 269 -14.13 15.83 13.40
N LEU A 270 -13.14 15.62 14.26
CA LEU A 270 -12.17 16.64 14.65
C LEU A 270 -11.05 16.74 13.62
N LYS A 271 -11.33 17.36 12.45
CA LYS A 271 -10.41 17.42 11.28
C LYS A 271 -9.04 18.05 11.57
N ASN A 272 -8.94 18.90 12.59
CA ASN A 272 -7.66 19.47 13.02
C ASN A 272 -6.79 18.47 13.80
N TYR A 273 -7.41 17.41 14.32
CA TYR A 273 -6.78 16.39 15.16
C TYR A 273 -6.55 15.07 14.41
N ILE A 274 -7.53 14.54 13.68
CA ILE A 274 -7.37 13.37 12.80
C ILE A 274 -7.60 13.77 11.34
N GLU A 275 -6.63 13.47 10.48
CA GLU A 275 -6.78 13.59 9.03
C GLU A 275 -6.56 12.23 8.35
N ILE A 276 -7.37 11.95 7.33
CA ILE A 276 -7.36 10.67 6.60
C ILE A 276 -7.02 10.95 5.14
N TYR A 277 -6.13 10.14 4.57
CA TYR A 277 -5.64 10.31 3.20
C TYR A 277 -5.82 9.04 2.35
N ASN A 278 -5.93 9.22 1.04
CA ASN A 278 -5.92 8.16 0.02
C ASN A 278 -5.27 8.66 -1.29
N ILE A 279 -4.79 7.75 -2.16
CA ILE A 279 -4.34 8.11 -3.52
C ILE A 279 -5.48 8.75 -4.32
N ASP A 280 -6.72 8.34 -4.04
CA ASP A 280 -7.94 8.85 -4.62
C ASP A 280 -9.04 8.88 -3.58
N GLY A 281 -9.16 9.99 -2.85
CA GLY A 281 -10.12 10.16 -1.76
C GLY A 281 -11.57 10.30 -2.24
N ARG A 282 -11.84 10.33 -3.55
CA ARG A 282 -13.20 10.50 -4.10
C ARG A 282 -14.14 9.36 -3.72
N TYR A 283 -13.61 8.20 -3.34
CA TYR A 283 -14.45 7.10 -2.86
C TYR A 283 -15.26 7.49 -1.60
N ILE A 284 -14.82 8.48 -0.82
CA ILE A 284 -15.54 8.88 0.40
C ILE A 284 -16.89 9.51 0.11
N ASP A 285 -17.03 10.13 -1.07
CA ASP A 285 -18.26 10.80 -1.48
C ASP A 285 -19.42 9.78 -1.57
N PHE A 286 -19.13 8.53 -1.93
CA PHE A 286 -20.09 7.42 -1.92
C PHE A 286 -20.62 7.16 -0.49
N PHE A 287 -19.71 7.05 0.48
CA PHE A 287 -20.07 6.78 1.87
C PHE A 287 -20.81 7.95 2.49
N ASN A 288 -20.41 9.18 2.18
CA ASN A 288 -21.09 10.37 2.64
C ASN A 288 -22.52 10.45 2.09
N ASN A 289 -22.76 10.06 0.83
CA ASN A 289 -24.11 9.93 0.29
C ASN A 289 -24.94 8.85 1.03
N GLU A 290 -24.34 7.72 1.38
CA GLU A 290 -25.03 6.69 2.17
C GLU A 290 -25.40 7.21 3.57
N ILE A 291 -24.49 7.93 4.23
CA ILE A 291 -24.70 8.54 5.56
C ILE A 291 -25.82 9.59 5.52
N GLU A 292 -25.86 10.43 4.48
CA GLU A 292 -26.95 11.39 4.29
C GLU A 292 -28.31 10.71 4.15
N ASN A 293 -28.37 9.60 3.40
CA ASN A 293 -29.60 8.81 3.25
C ASN A 293 -30.05 8.11 4.54
N LEU A 294 -29.16 7.96 5.53
CA LEU A 294 -29.50 7.51 6.88
C LEU A 294 -29.98 8.67 7.80
N ASN A 295 -30.10 9.89 7.26
CA ASN A 295 -30.35 11.13 8.01
C ASN A 295 -29.28 11.40 9.09
N LYS A 296 -28.01 11.11 8.77
CA LYS A 296 -26.86 11.17 9.69
C LYS A 296 -25.74 12.07 9.17
N SER A 297 -26.12 13.16 8.48
CA SER A 297 -25.18 14.06 7.76
C SER A 297 -24.04 14.62 8.64
N GLU A 298 -24.24 14.71 9.95
CA GLU A 298 -23.25 15.13 10.94
C GLU A 298 -22.07 14.14 11.09
N TYR A 299 -22.23 12.88 10.67
CA TYR A 299 -21.20 11.85 10.67
C TYR A 299 -20.43 11.76 9.34
N LYS A 300 -20.57 12.73 8.44
CA LYS A 300 -19.71 12.78 7.25
C LYS A 300 -18.27 13.05 7.66
N ILE A 301 -17.34 12.38 6.99
CA ILE A 301 -15.90 12.57 7.16
C ILE A 301 -15.25 12.91 5.82
N ASP A 302 -14.06 13.49 5.89
CA ASP A 302 -13.25 13.82 4.73
C ASP A 302 -12.13 12.79 4.57
N VAL A 303 -11.87 12.39 3.33
CA VAL A 303 -10.65 11.68 2.94
C VAL A 303 -9.96 12.50 1.87
N TYR A 304 -8.74 12.93 2.16
CA TYR A 304 -7.98 13.84 1.31
C TYR A 304 -7.09 13.08 0.33
N ASP A 305 -6.84 13.69 -0.84
CA ASP A 305 -6.01 13.09 -1.87
C ASP A 305 -4.52 13.30 -1.55
N PHE A 306 -3.67 12.31 -1.83
CA PHE A 306 -2.21 12.49 -1.87
C PHE A 306 -1.64 12.14 -3.26
N PRO A 307 -0.54 12.80 -3.68
CA PRO A 307 0.04 12.56 -5.01
C PRO A 307 0.90 11.29 -5.01
N ILE A 308 0.75 10.48 -6.07
CA ILE A 308 1.65 9.34 -6.34
C ILE A 308 3.00 9.85 -6.89
N ASN A 309 2.99 10.92 -7.67
CA ASN A 309 4.18 11.52 -8.26
C ASN A 309 4.83 12.51 -7.28
N VAL A 310 6.01 12.16 -6.72
CA VAL A 310 6.72 13.02 -5.75
C VAL A 310 7.29 14.30 -6.37
N ASN A 311 7.42 14.33 -7.71
CA ASN A 311 7.86 15.50 -8.47
C ASN A 311 6.74 16.49 -8.68
N LYS A 312 5.51 16.15 -8.30
CA LYS A 312 4.37 17.04 -8.39
C LYS A 312 4.56 18.15 -7.37
N SER A 313 5.09 19.26 -7.83
CA SER A 313 5.34 20.41 -7.00
C SER A 313 4.17 21.36 -7.19
N TYR A 314 3.38 21.57 -6.12
CA TYR A 314 2.35 22.63 -6.08
C TYR A 314 3.01 24.02 -5.92
N LEU A 315 4.11 24.27 -6.65
CA LEU A 315 4.90 25.51 -6.55
C LEU A 315 4.05 26.74 -6.84
N ASP A 316 3.12 26.63 -7.79
CA ASP A 316 2.19 27.70 -8.17
C ASP A 316 1.25 28.11 -7.00
N LYS A 317 1.19 27.32 -5.92
CA LYS A 317 0.43 27.64 -4.70
C LYS A 317 1.28 28.18 -3.54
N GLY A 318 2.57 28.45 -3.76
CA GLY A 318 3.44 29.12 -2.78
C GLY A 318 4.02 28.22 -1.68
N TYR A 319 4.05 26.89 -1.89
CA TYR A 319 4.73 25.98 -0.95
C TYR A 319 6.25 25.99 -1.18
N ASN A 320 7.01 26.46 -0.19
CA ASN A 320 8.45 26.72 -0.29
C ASN A 320 9.33 25.51 0.13
N PHE A 321 9.21 24.40 -0.60
CA PHE A 321 10.12 23.25 -0.45
C PHE A 321 11.23 23.28 -1.51
N ASP A 322 12.44 22.87 -1.14
CA ASP A 322 13.47 22.51 -2.12
C ASP A 322 13.14 21.13 -2.70
N PHE A 323 12.35 21.11 -3.78
CA PHE A 323 11.91 19.87 -4.39
C PHE A 323 13.05 19.02 -4.95
N ASN A 324 14.17 19.62 -5.37
CA ASN A 324 15.33 18.82 -5.80
C ASN A 324 15.89 18.02 -4.63
N LYS A 325 15.99 18.64 -3.45
CA LYS A 325 16.38 17.95 -2.22
C LYS A 325 15.35 16.88 -1.82
N VAL A 326 14.05 17.20 -1.86
CA VAL A 326 12.97 16.24 -1.53
C VAL A 326 13.04 14.99 -2.41
N ILE A 327 13.20 15.19 -3.73
CA ILE A 327 13.30 14.09 -4.70
C ILE A 327 14.57 13.27 -4.43
N SER A 328 15.71 13.92 -4.20
CA SER A 328 16.97 13.23 -3.87
C SER A 328 16.85 12.38 -2.61
N LEU A 329 16.24 12.90 -1.54
CA LEU A 329 16.02 12.15 -0.30
C LEU A 329 15.09 10.95 -0.53
N TYR A 330 14.02 11.15 -1.30
CA TYR A 330 13.08 10.09 -1.63
C TYR A 330 13.73 8.98 -2.47
N ASP A 331 14.52 9.35 -3.47
CA ASP A 331 15.25 8.43 -4.34
C ASP A 331 16.32 7.64 -3.56
N ASP A 332 17.04 8.29 -2.64
CA ASP A 332 18.03 7.65 -1.77
C ASP A 332 17.38 6.53 -0.94
N ILE A 333 16.25 6.84 -0.28
CA ILE A 333 15.48 5.87 0.51
C ILE A 333 15.07 4.66 -0.35
N ASN A 334 14.61 4.92 -1.57
CA ASN A 334 14.13 3.90 -2.49
C ASN A 334 15.22 3.23 -3.33
N LYS A 335 16.50 3.57 -3.14
CA LYS A 335 17.65 3.06 -3.93
C LYS A 335 17.52 3.37 -5.43
N LEU A 336 16.99 4.55 -5.78
CA LEU A 336 16.71 5.00 -7.14
C LEU A 336 17.62 6.13 -7.63
N SER A 337 18.50 6.63 -6.79
CA SER A 337 19.41 7.72 -7.12
C SER A 337 20.24 7.37 -8.36
N ASN A 338 20.15 8.22 -9.37
CA ASN A 338 20.79 8.06 -10.69
C ASN A 338 20.40 6.80 -11.46
N LYS A 339 19.26 6.16 -11.17
CA LYS A 339 18.76 4.99 -11.92
C LYS A 339 17.65 5.36 -12.90
N SER A 340 17.81 4.94 -14.14
CA SER A 340 16.79 4.83 -15.18
C SER A 340 16.10 3.47 -15.12
N LEU A 341 14.95 3.31 -15.79
CA LEU A 341 14.30 2.00 -15.88
C LEU A 341 15.18 0.96 -16.56
N LEU A 342 16.00 1.35 -17.54
CA LEU A 342 16.93 0.42 -18.20
C LEU A 342 17.90 -0.21 -17.19
N GLU A 343 18.39 0.57 -16.23
CA GLU A 343 19.28 0.08 -15.16
C GLU A 343 18.57 -0.76 -14.10
N LEU A 344 17.23 -0.79 -14.10
CA LEU A 344 16.43 -1.68 -13.26
C LEU A 344 16.12 -3.02 -13.94
N LEU A 345 16.48 -3.20 -15.21
CA LEU A 345 16.32 -4.48 -15.92
C LEU A 345 17.44 -5.44 -15.53
N ASP A 346 17.14 -6.72 -15.36
CA ASP A 346 18.16 -7.75 -15.10
C ASP A 346 19.02 -8.06 -16.35
N LYS A 347 18.49 -7.76 -17.53
CA LYS A 347 19.12 -7.96 -18.85
C LYS A 347 18.88 -6.74 -19.76
N PRO A 348 19.45 -5.57 -19.45
CA PRO A 348 19.23 -4.35 -20.23
C PRO A 348 19.63 -4.49 -21.70
N GLN A 349 20.61 -5.33 -22.01
CA GLN A 349 21.08 -5.60 -23.37
C GLN A 349 20.08 -6.34 -24.26
N GLU A 350 19.11 -7.06 -23.67
CA GLU A 350 18.06 -7.80 -24.40
C GLU A 350 16.84 -6.91 -24.73
N TYR A 351 16.82 -5.68 -24.23
CA TYR A 351 15.74 -4.73 -24.46
C TYR A 351 15.83 -4.11 -25.87
N ASP A 352 14.79 -4.28 -26.69
CA ASP A 352 14.72 -3.67 -28.03
C ASP A 352 13.85 -2.40 -28.02
N LYS A 353 14.49 -1.24 -28.20
CA LYS A 353 13.82 0.07 -28.22
C LYS A 353 12.81 0.26 -29.36
N ASN A 354 12.84 -0.58 -30.40
CA ASN A 354 11.92 -0.49 -31.53
C ASN A 354 10.63 -1.29 -31.30
N LYS A 355 10.61 -2.16 -30.28
CA LYS A 355 9.43 -2.92 -29.88
C LYS A 355 8.59 -2.12 -28.88
N LYS A 356 7.30 -2.45 -28.83
CA LYS A 356 6.41 -2.04 -27.73
C LYS A 356 6.77 -2.81 -26.46
N ASN A 357 6.19 -2.45 -25.32
CA ASN A 357 6.40 -3.17 -24.06
C ASN A 357 5.13 -3.91 -23.65
N LEU A 358 5.27 -5.18 -23.24
CA LEU A 358 4.26 -5.91 -22.50
C LEU A 358 4.82 -6.15 -21.09
N ILE A 359 4.15 -5.61 -20.07
CA ILE A 359 4.60 -5.72 -18.68
C ILE A 359 3.63 -6.60 -17.91
N TYR A 360 4.13 -7.75 -17.49
CA TYR A 360 3.42 -8.62 -16.55
C TYR A 360 3.63 -8.15 -15.12
N LEU A 361 2.54 -7.79 -14.44
CA LEU A 361 2.50 -7.48 -13.01
C LEU A 361 2.30 -8.76 -12.20
N GLY A 362 3.36 -9.20 -11.51
CA GLY A 362 3.35 -10.40 -10.69
C GLY A 362 2.70 -10.18 -9.33
N SER A 363 2.16 -11.27 -8.77
CA SER A 363 1.49 -11.30 -7.47
C SER A 363 2.24 -12.17 -6.46
N SER A 364 1.86 -12.09 -5.18
CA SER A 364 2.31 -13.03 -4.14
C SER A 364 1.37 -14.23 -3.96
N LEU A 365 0.47 -14.49 -4.93
CA LEU A 365 -0.49 -15.61 -4.86
C LEU A 365 0.22 -16.97 -4.85
N PHE A 366 1.33 -17.08 -5.59
CA PHE A 366 2.03 -18.34 -5.81
C PHE A 366 3.41 -18.37 -5.14
N THR A 367 3.52 -17.86 -3.91
CA THR A 367 4.76 -17.93 -3.11
C THR A 367 5.06 -19.36 -2.67
N LYS A 368 6.25 -19.59 -2.12
CA LYS A 368 6.66 -20.89 -1.56
C LYS A 368 5.77 -21.28 -0.37
N TYR A 369 5.44 -22.56 -0.23
CA TYR A 369 4.77 -23.09 0.96
C TYR A 369 5.60 -22.77 2.20
N THR A 370 4.90 -22.30 3.24
CA THR A 370 5.46 -22.00 4.56
C THR A 370 5.16 -23.11 5.57
N SER A 371 4.30 -24.07 5.22
CA SER A 371 4.00 -25.23 6.05
C SER A 371 5.19 -26.19 6.10
N LEU A 372 5.42 -26.81 7.25
CA LEU A 372 6.55 -27.72 7.48
C LEU A 372 6.59 -28.90 6.50
N ALA A 373 5.43 -29.40 6.06
CA ALA A 373 5.35 -30.56 5.16
C ALA A 373 5.83 -30.26 3.73
N ASP A 374 5.71 -29.00 3.28
CA ASP A 374 5.98 -28.60 1.90
C ASP A 374 6.94 -27.40 1.80
N GLN A 375 7.65 -27.10 2.89
CA GLN A 375 8.45 -25.89 3.03
C GLN A 375 9.39 -25.67 1.83
N GLY A 376 9.31 -24.48 1.23
CA GLY A 376 10.19 -24.08 0.13
C GLY A 376 9.71 -24.46 -1.28
N LYS A 377 8.68 -25.30 -1.41
CA LYS A 377 8.06 -25.65 -2.71
C LYS A 377 7.19 -24.51 -3.25
N TYR A 378 7.27 -24.18 -4.53
CA TYR A 378 6.44 -23.13 -5.14
C TYR A 378 5.00 -23.58 -5.35
N ARG A 379 4.02 -22.85 -4.80
CA ARG A 379 2.58 -23.18 -4.91
C ARG A 379 2.09 -23.40 -6.35
N VAL A 380 2.61 -22.64 -7.32
CA VAL A 380 2.22 -22.76 -8.73
C VAL A 380 2.49 -24.16 -9.31
N GLU A 381 3.48 -24.90 -8.79
CA GLU A 381 3.82 -26.23 -9.30
C GLU A 381 2.92 -27.34 -8.74
N TYR A 382 2.21 -27.08 -7.64
CA TYR A 382 1.38 -28.08 -6.95
C TYR A 382 -0.11 -27.89 -7.18
N ASN A 383 -0.55 -26.69 -7.59
CA ASN A 383 -1.90 -26.46 -8.05
C ASN A 383 -1.98 -26.65 -9.59
N LEU A 384 -2.20 -27.89 -10.02
CA LEU A 384 -2.17 -28.26 -11.45
C LEU A 384 -3.19 -27.49 -12.31
N GLU A 385 -4.40 -27.29 -11.79
CA GLU A 385 -5.45 -26.54 -12.49
C GLU A 385 -5.07 -25.06 -12.66
N ALA A 386 -4.52 -24.43 -11.61
CA ALA A 386 -4.00 -23.07 -11.70
C ALA A 386 -2.84 -22.99 -12.69
N SER A 387 -1.88 -23.93 -12.61
CA SER A 387 -0.73 -24.01 -13.51
C SER A 387 -1.16 -24.10 -14.97
N LYS A 388 -2.19 -24.91 -15.27
CA LYS A 388 -2.75 -25.05 -16.62
C LYS A 388 -3.40 -23.76 -17.12
N GLU A 389 -4.24 -23.10 -16.30
CA GLU A 389 -4.85 -21.83 -16.69
C GLU A 389 -3.80 -20.73 -16.92
N ILE A 390 -2.77 -20.67 -16.07
CA ILE A 390 -1.65 -19.72 -16.21
C ILE A 390 -0.88 -19.98 -17.52
N GLU A 391 -0.65 -21.25 -17.85
CA GLU A 391 0.01 -21.64 -19.09
C GLU A 391 -0.80 -21.23 -20.32
N GLU A 392 -2.08 -21.56 -20.36
CA GLU A 392 -3.00 -21.16 -21.44
C GLU A 392 -3.09 -19.63 -21.57
N TYR A 393 -3.05 -18.92 -20.43
CA TYR A 393 -3.01 -17.46 -20.40
C TYR A 393 -1.76 -16.87 -21.06
N PHE A 394 -0.56 -17.39 -20.75
CA PHE A 394 0.67 -16.93 -21.39
C PHE A 394 0.74 -17.29 -22.87
N ASP A 395 0.25 -18.48 -23.25
CA ASP A 395 0.11 -18.87 -24.66
C ASP A 395 -0.78 -17.86 -25.40
N LYS A 396 -1.91 -17.49 -24.80
CA LYS A 396 -2.80 -16.48 -25.38
C LYS A 396 -2.19 -15.08 -25.40
N LEU A 397 -1.43 -14.68 -24.38
CA LEU A 397 -0.71 -13.41 -24.39
C LEU A 397 0.29 -13.32 -25.54
N MET A 398 1.00 -14.40 -25.85
CA MET A 398 1.94 -14.44 -26.98
C MET A 398 1.25 -14.40 -28.34
N GLU A 399 0.02 -14.89 -28.43
CA GLU A 399 -0.82 -14.69 -29.62
C GLU A 399 -1.27 -13.22 -29.74
N LEU A 400 -1.73 -12.63 -28.62
CA LEU A 400 -2.27 -11.26 -28.60
C LEU A 400 -1.20 -10.16 -28.70
N TYR A 401 0.01 -10.45 -28.21
CA TYR A 401 1.12 -9.51 -28.12
C TYR A 401 2.41 -10.21 -28.57
N PRO A 402 2.62 -10.41 -29.87
CA PRO A 402 3.68 -11.29 -30.35
C PRO A 402 5.10 -10.86 -29.93
N PRO A 403 6.00 -11.78 -29.49
CA PRO A 403 7.34 -11.42 -29.01
C PRO A 403 8.26 -10.71 -30.02
N GLN A 404 7.96 -10.79 -31.31
CA GLN A 404 8.65 -10.02 -32.34
C GLN A 404 8.28 -8.53 -32.33
N GLU A 405 7.12 -8.16 -31.77
CA GLU A 405 6.62 -6.78 -31.66
C GLU A 405 6.72 -6.21 -30.26
N TYR A 406 6.81 -7.06 -29.23
CA TYR A 406 6.80 -6.66 -27.82
C TYR A 406 8.04 -7.17 -27.06
N ASN A 407 8.61 -6.30 -26.23
CA ASN A 407 9.49 -6.69 -25.14
C ASN A 407 8.65 -7.28 -24.00
N TYR A 408 9.02 -8.47 -23.53
CA TYR A 408 8.34 -9.15 -22.42
C TYR A 408 9.03 -8.81 -21.10
N LEU A 409 8.48 -7.83 -20.39
CA LEU A 409 9.00 -7.37 -19.11
C LEU A 409 8.16 -7.94 -17.96
N PHE A 410 8.81 -8.30 -16.86
CA PHE A 410 8.17 -8.89 -15.69
C PHE A 410 8.50 -8.09 -14.44
N LYS A 411 7.49 -7.41 -13.88
CA LYS A 411 7.59 -6.76 -12.57
C LYS A 411 6.92 -7.63 -11.52
N LEU A 412 7.72 -8.41 -10.80
CA LEU A 412 7.19 -9.35 -9.81
C LEU A 412 6.97 -8.68 -8.45
N HIS A 413 6.24 -9.38 -7.57
CA HIS A 413 6.02 -8.96 -6.19
C HIS A 413 7.36 -8.87 -5.44
N PRO A 414 7.58 -7.88 -4.54
CA PRO A 414 8.85 -7.69 -3.83
C PRO A 414 9.33 -8.86 -2.95
N VAL A 415 8.51 -9.90 -2.78
CA VAL A 415 8.90 -11.13 -2.08
C VAL A 415 9.87 -11.97 -2.92
N TYR A 416 9.84 -11.83 -4.25
CA TYR A 416 10.75 -12.49 -5.16
C TYR A 416 11.88 -11.51 -5.51
N LYS A 417 13.11 -11.78 -5.06
CA LYS A 417 14.27 -10.91 -5.32
C LYS A 417 15.44 -11.72 -5.86
N GLY A 418 16.29 -11.07 -6.67
CA GLY A 418 17.50 -11.70 -7.22
C GLY A 418 17.21 -13.01 -7.96
N GLU A 419 17.97 -14.06 -7.65
CA GLU A 419 17.81 -15.37 -8.30
C GLU A 419 16.45 -16.03 -8.04
N GLU A 420 15.78 -15.73 -6.91
CA GLU A 420 14.44 -16.27 -6.66
C GLU A 420 13.41 -15.78 -7.67
N ALA A 421 13.55 -14.52 -8.14
CA ALA A 421 12.69 -13.96 -9.16
C ALA A 421 12.82 -14.72 -10.49
N LYS A 422 14.06 -15.05 -10.90
CA LYS A 422 14.33 -15.84 -12.11
C LYS A 422 13.77 -17.26 -12.01
N ILE A 423 13.98 -17.93 -10.88
CA ILE A 423 13.44 -19.26 -10.63
C ILE A 423 11.92 -19.22 -10.69
N TYR A 424 11.28 -18.32 -9.94
CA TYR A 424 9.83 -18.19 -9.94
C TYR A 424 9.27 -17.92 -11.33
N LEU A 425 9.88 -17.02 -12.11
CA LEU A 425 9.46 -16.72 -13.46
C LEU A 425 9.54 -17.94 -14.39
N SER A 426 10.61 -18.74 -14.28
CA SER A 426 10.77 -19.98 -15.04
C SER A 426 9.65 -20.99 -14.73
N LYS A 427 9.20 -21.04 -13.46
CA LYS A 427 8.09 -21.89 -13.02
C LYS A 427 6.73 -21.37 -13.48
N LEU A 428 6.52 -20.06 -13.38
CA LEU A 428 5.27 -19.41 -13.74
C LEU A 428 4.98 -19.53 -15.24
N THR A 429 6.01 -19.31 -16.06
CA THR A 429 5.90 -19.30 -17.54
C THR A 429 6.24 -20.63 -18.19
N LYS A 430 6.72 -21.62 -17.42
CA LYS A 430 7.31 -22.87 -17.92
C LYS A 430 8.36 -22.65 -19.02
N ASN A 431 9.09 -21.53 -18.96
CA ASN A 431 10.08 -21.10 -19.96
C ASN A 431 9.53 -20.95 -21.40
N LYS A 432 8.21 -20.79 -21.57
CA LYS A 432 7.62 -20.58 -22.90
C LYS A 432 7.84 -19.18 -23.46
N VAL A 433 7.90 -18.18 -22.58
CA VAL A 433 8.11 -16.79 -22.97
C VAL A 433 9.56 -16.62 -23.43
N PRO A 434 9.81 -16.21 -24.69
CA PRO A 434 11.17 -16.00 -25.18
C PRO A 434 11.77 -14.75 -24.54
N ASN A 435 13.04 -14.85 -24.14
CA ASN A 435 13.84 -13.75 -23.58
C ASN A 435 13.10 -12.88 -22.54
N PRO A 436 12.57 -13.46 -21.46
CA PRO A 436 11.88 -12.69 -20.45
C PRO A 436 12.90 -11.79 -19.71
N ILE A 437 12.54 -10.52 -19.53
CA ILE A 437 13.35 -9.51 -18.85
C ILE A 437 12.68 -9.18 -17.52
N LEU A 438 13.39 -9.33 -16.41
CA LEU A 438 12.90 -8.95 -15.09
C LEU A 438 13.18 -7.47 -14.84
N ILE A 439 12.18 -6.79 -14.29
CA ILE A 439 12.37 -5.49 -13.65
C ILE A 439 12.63 -5.73 -12.16
N ASP A 440 13.59 -5.01 -11.57
CA ASP A 440 13.91 -5.12 -10.14
C ASP A 440 12.63 -5.09 -9.29
N SER A 441 12.37 -6.23 -8.66
CA SER A 441 11.12 -6.46 -7.93
C SER A 441 11.07 -5.71 -6.60
N SER A 442 12.21 -5.24 -6.09
CA SER A 442 12.29 -4.48 -4.84
C SER A 442 11.75 -3.04 -4.97
N VAL A 443 11.86 -2.46 -6.18
CA VAL A 443 11.33 -1.13 -6.51
C VAL A 443 9.81 -1.17 -6.61
N SER A 444 9.11 -0.17 -6.08
CA SER A 444 7.64 -0.09 -6.21
C SER A 444 7.24 0.26 -7.65
N TRP A 445 6.06 -0.17 -8.06
CA TRP A 445 5.56 0.12 -9.40
C TRP A 445 5.30 1.62 -9.59
N GLU A 446 4.79 2.27 -8.55
CA GLU A 446 4.54 3.71 -8.53
C GLU A 446 5.83 4.51 -8.78
N ASN A 447 6.95 4.09 -8.21
CA ASN A 447 8.24 4.74 -8.44
C ASN A 447 8.72 4.56 -9.89
N ILE A 448 8.47 3.40 -10.51
CA ILE A 448 8.78 3.17 -11.93
C ILE A 448 7.93 4.10 -12.81
N LEU A 449 6.62 4.16 -12.58
CA LEU A 449 5.71 5.07 -13.32
C LEU A 449 6.19 6.52 -13.22
N MET A 450 6.53 6.95 -12.01
CA MET A 450 7.01 8.29 -11.73
C MET A 450 8.28 8.62 -12.52
N LYS A 451 9.32 7.78 -12.43
CA LYS A 451 10.59 8.01 -13.14
C LYS A 451 10.41 8.04 -14.66
N GLU A 452 9.56 7.16 -15.17
CA GLU A 452 9.28 7.09 -16.60
C GLU A 452 8.51 8.31 -17.10
N TYR A 453 7.58 8.82 -16.30
CA TYR A 453 6.89 10.08 -16.61
C TYR A 453 7.85 11.28 -16.61
N GLU A 454 8.86 11.32 -15.72
CA GLU A 454 9.90 12.36 -15.79
C GLU A 454 10.70 12.29 -17.08
N LYS A 455 11.12 11.07 -17.46
CA LYS A 455 11.86 10.81 -18.70
C LYS A 455 11.06 11.09 -19.96
N LEU A 456 9.73 11.17 -19.88
CA LEU A 456 8.90 11.62 -21.00
C LEU A 456 9.21 13.08 -21.40
N LYS A 457 9.61 13.94 -20.46
CA LYS A 457 9.96 15.34 -20.74
C LYS A 457 11.14 15.42 -21.72
N THR A 458 12.11 14.51 -21.60
CA THR A 458 13.30 14.41 -22.46
C THR A 458 13.15 13.42 -23.62
N ASN A 459 11.96 12.83 -23.84
CA ASN A 459 11.69 11.75 -24.81
C ASN A 459 12.54 10.48 -24.59
N GLU A 460 12.97 10.23 -23.36
CA GLU A 460 13.79 9.05 -23.00
C GLU A 460 12.96 7.94 -22.34
N SER A 461 11.65 8.15 -22.15
CA SER A 461 10.80 7.14 -21.51
C SER A 461 10.73 5.85 -22.34
N ILE A 462 10.98 4.75 -21.66
CA ILE A 462 10.77 3.40 -22.14
C ILE A 462 9.28 3.07 -22.13
N LEU A 463 8.54 3.48 -21.09
CA LEU A 463 7.14 3.10 -20.90
C LEU A 463 6.14 3.98 -21.64
N PHE A 464 6.39 5.28 -21.75
CA PHE A 464 5.42 6.24 -22.27
C PHE A 464 5.89 6.89 -23.57
N ASP A 465 4.94 7.20 -24.44
CA ASP A 465 5.07 8.13 -25.55
C ASP A 465 4.11 9.32 -25.37
N LYS A 466 4.50 10.50 -25.85
CA LYS A 466 3.70 11.74 -25.75
C LYS A 466 2.35 11.64 -26.48
N ASN A 467 2.18 10.66 -27.36
CA ASN A 467 0.96 10.44 -28.14
C ASN A 467 0.17 9.21 -27.71
N ASP A 468 0.59 8.46 -26.68
CA ASP A 468 -0.06 7.22 -26.23
C ASP A 468 -1.58 7.39 -26.09
N PHE A 469 -2.00 8.49 -25.47
CA PHE A 469 -3.41 8.77 -25.16
C PHE A 469 -4.14 9.62 -26.21
N LYS A 470 -3.45 10.09 -27.26
CA LYS A 470 -4.11 10.85 -28.35
C LYS A 470 -4.81 9.91 -29.33
N ASN A 471 -4.19 8.77 -29.62
CA ASN A 471 -4.67 7.78 -30.59
C ASN A 471 -5.21 6.51 -29.92
N ASN A 472 -5.34 6.51 -28.59
CA ASN A 472 -5.73 5.33 -27.81
C ASN A 472 -4.84 4.11 -28.10
N ASN A 473 -3.55 4.34 -28.32
CA ASN A 473 -2.56 3.31 -28.67
C ASN A 473 -1.29 3.59 -27.86
N SER A 474 -1.09 2.78 -26.82
CA SER A 474 0.04 2.92 -25.92
C SER A 474 1.25 2.16 -26.42
N LYS A 475 2.44 2.73 -26.22
CA LYS A 475 3.73 2.04 -26.34
C LYS A 475 3.85 0.84 -25.39
N THR A 476 3.13 0.88 -24.28
CA THR A 476 3.17 -0.13 -23.22
C THR A 476 1.79 -0.67 -22.89
N VAL A 477 1.70 -1.98 -22.73
CA VAL A 477 0.50 -2.68 -22.28
C VAL A 477 0.80 -3.40 -20.96
N LEU A 478 -0.05 -3.18 -19.96
CA LEU A 478 -0.01 -3.95 -18.71
C LEU A 478 -0.89 -5.20 -18.78
N THR A 479 -0.43 -6.24 -18.09
CA THR A 479 -1.09 -7.54 -18.03
C THR A 479 -0.84 -8.21 -16.68
N GLY A 480 -1.71 -9.12 -16.24
CA GLY A 480 -1.52 -9.82 -14.98
C GLY A 480 -2.70 -10.69 -14.58
N LEU A 481 -2.53 -11.45 -13.48
CA LEU A 481 -3.52 -12.45 -13.05
C LEU A 481 -4.20 -12.10 -11.72
N GLN A 482 -3.95 -10.91 -11.16
CA GLN A 482 -4.56 -10.48 -9.90
C GLN A 482 -5.27 -9.13 -10.09
N ALA A 483 -6.52 -9.18 -10.54
CA ALA A 483 -7.37 -8.01 -10.75
C ALA A 483 -7.69 -7.20 -9.48
N THR A 484 -7.41 -7.76 -8.30
CA THR A 484 -7.60 -7.12 -6.99
C THR A 484 -6.38 -6.33 -6.49
N SER A 485 -5.30 -6.28 -7.27
CA SER A 485 -4.06 -5.61 -6.86
C SER A 485 -4.22 -4.09 -6.73
N THR A 486 -3.58 -3.52 -5.71
CA THR A 486 -3.46 -2.06 -5.52
C THR A 486 -2.72 -1.38 -6.65
N THR A 487 -1.86 -2.12 -7.37
CA THR A 487 -1.11 -1.62 -8.53
C THR A 487 -2.03 -1.14 -9.66
N LEU A 488 -3.21 -1.75 -9.82
CA LEU A 488 -4.16 -1.32 -10.85
C LEU A 488 -4.74 0.05 -10.50
N LEU A 489 -5.23 0.20 -9.27
CA LEU A 489 -5.77 1.47 -8.78
C LEU A 489 -4.70 2.57 -8.87
N SER A 490 -3.49 2.32 -8.36
CA SER A 490 -2.41 3.32 -8.41
C SER A 490 -2.03 3.69 -9.85
N THR A 491 -2.02 2.73 -10.78
CA THR A 491 -1.75 3.02 -12.19
C THR A 491 -2.86 3.87 -12.82
N TYR A 492 -4.13 3.53 -12.62
CA TYR A 492 -5.24 4.33 -13.15
C TYR A 492 -5.21 5.76 -12.59
N THR A 493 -5.07 5.91 -11.27
CA THR A 493 -4.96 7.21 -10.60
C THR A 493 -3.76 7.99 -11.10
N PHE A 494 -2.61 7.35 -11.31
CA PHE A 494 -1.41 8.01 -11.86
C PHE A 494 -1.66 8.51 -13.28
N LEU A 495 -2.16 7.65 -14.18
CA LEU A 495 -2.38 8.01 -15.59
C LEU A 495 -3.39 9.15 -15.72
N VAL A 496 -4.52 9.06 -15.03
CA VAL A 496 -5.57 10.10 -15.01
C VAL A 496 -5.00 11.42 -14.50
N SER A 497 -4.22 11.39 -13.41
CA SER A 497 -3.77 12.61 -12.73
C SER A 497 -2.55 13.29 -13.35
N GLU A 498 -1.65 12.53 -13.96
CA GLU A 498 -0.41 13.06 -14.56
C GLU A 498 -0.58 13.38 -16.04
N PHE A 499 -1.38 12.61 -16.79
CA PHE A 499 -1.65 12.91 -18.21
C PHE A 499 -2.92 13.75 -18.42
N ASN A 500 -3.68 14.04 -17.35
CA ASN A 500 -4.94 14.77 -17.39
C ASN A 500 -5.93 14.16 -18.41
N ILE A 501 -6.14 12.86 -18.29
CA ILE A 501 -7.05 12.07 -19.13
C ILE A 501 -8.17 11.46 -18.29
N ASP A 502 -9.26 11.08 -18.94
CA ASP A 502 -10.30 10.29 -18.27
C ASP A 502 -9.86 8.83 -18.06
N LEU A 503 -10.61 8.10 -17.23
CA LEU A 503 -10.35 6.70 -16.91
C LEU A 503 -10.35 5.82 -18.17
N LYS A 504 -11.27 6.02 -19.12
CA LYS A 504 -11.35 5.15 -20.31
C LYS A 504 -10.15 5.31 -21.23
N LYS A 505 -9.59 6.51 -21.36
CA LYS A 505 -8.35 6.73 -22.13
C LYS A 505 -7.15 6.02 -21.54
N SER A 506 -7.13 5.81 -20.21
CA SER A 506 -6.06 5.04 -19.57
C SER A 506 -6.05 3.56 -19.99
N TYR A 507 -7.16 3.04 -20.56
CA TYR A 507 -7.29 1.64 -20.97
C TYR A 507 -6.38 1.27 -22.14
N ALA A 508 -5.84 2.26 -22.88
CA ALA A 508 -4.80 2.03 -23.86
C ALA A 508 -3.52 1.45 -23.23
N PHE A 509 -3.19 1.87 -22.01
CA PHE A 509 -2.03 1.40 -21.26
C PHE A 509 -2.39 0.22 -20.33
N LEU A 510 -3.54 0.33 -19.65
CA LEU A 510 -4.01 -0.66 -18.69
C LEU A 510 -5.45 -1.06 -19.01
N ASN A 511 -5.62 -2.07 -19.88
CA ASN A 511 -6.94 -2.58 -20.24
C ASN A 511 -7.44 -3.59 -19.18
N PRO A 512 -8.63 -3.42 -18.58
CA PRO A 512 -9.21 -4.38 -17.62
C PRO A 512 -9.26 -5.81 -18.14
N LYS A 513 -9.46 -5.99 -19.46
CA LYS A 513 -9.52 -7.31 -20.11
C LYS A 513 -8.18 -8.05 -20.13
N ASN A 514 -7.07 -7.38 -19.86
CA ASN A 514 -5.75 -8.02 -19.69
C ASN A 514 -5.49 -8.48 -18.24
N PHE A 515 -6.48 -8.32 -17.36
CA PHE A 515 -6.47 -8.82 -15.99
C PHE A 515 -7.68 -9.72 -15.75
N PRO A 516 -7.77 -10.86 -16.47
CA PRO A 516 -8.95 -11.70 -16.40
C PRO A 516 -9.15 -12.30 -15.00
N ILE A 517 -10.42 -12.50 -14.66
CA ILE A 517 -10.81 -13.14 -13.41
C ILE A 517 -10.68 -14.66 -13.58
N SER A 518 -9.81 -15.25 -12.76
CA SER A 518 -9.51 -16.69 -12.82
C SER A 518 -10.76 -17.57 -12.69
N ASN A 519 -10.78 -18.64 -13.49
CA ASN A 519 -11.72 -19.75 -13.42
C ASN A 519 -11.16 -20.91 -12.60
N LYS A 520 -9.85 -20.99 -12.33
CA LYS A 520 -9.21 -22.16 -11.70
C LYS A 520 -8.64 -21.93 -10.31
N PHE A 521 -8.31 -20.69 -9.93
CA PHE A 521 -7.73 -20.39 -8.62
C PHE A 521 -8.33 -19.14 -8.00
N ASN A 522 -8.18 -19.01 -6.69
CA ASN A 522 -8.69 -17.86 -5.96
C ASN A 522 -7.72 -16.66 -6.02
N LEU A 523 -8.24 -15.46 -6.29
CA LEU A 523 -7.45 -14.24 -6.50
C LEU A 523 -6.96 -13.55 -5.21
N VAL A 524 -7.34 -14.06 -4.04
CA VAL A 524 -6.96 -13.49 -2.73
C VAL A 524 -6.41 -14.56 -1.80
N PHE A 525 -7.15 -15.66 -1.63
CA PHE A 525 -6.81 -16.75 -0.73
C PHE A 525 -5.99 -17.82 -1.43
N ARG A 526 -4.74 -17.99 -0.99
CA ARG A 526 -3.85 -19.04 -1.50
C ARG A 526 -4.48 -20.42 -1.27
N ASP A 527 -4.23 -21.34 -2.19
CA ASP A 527 -4.60 -22.77 -2.07
C ASP A 527 -6.11 -23.08 -2.00
N LYS A 528 -7.01 -22.07 -2.09
CA LYS A 528 -8.45 -22.29 -2.18
C LYS A 528 -8.84 -22.74 -3.59
N ASN A 529 -9.32 -23.99 -3.71
CA ASN A 529 -9.86 -24.55 -4.95
C ASN A 529 -11.32 -25.01 -4.72
N LEU A 530 -12.20 -24.69 -5.66
CA LEU A 530 -13.63 -25.06 -5.62
C LEU A 530 -14.00 -26.16 -6.62
N GLY A 531 -13.05 -26.64 -7.44
CA GLY A 531 -13.23 -27.75 -8.39
C GLY A 531 -14.22 -27.49 -9.52
N ASN A 532 -14.74 -26.27 -9.66
CA ASN A 532 -15.72 -25.90 -10.68
C ASN A 532 -15.47 -24.47 -11.16
N ASP A 533 -15.29 -24.32 -12.48
CA ASP A 533 -14.87 -23.07 -13.12
C ASP A 533 -15.84 -21.91 -12.91
N LEU A 534 -17.14 -22.19 -12.98
CA LEU A 534 -18.18 -21.18 -12.78
C LEU A 534 -18.27 -20.77 -11.30
N LYS A 535 -18.16 -21.73 -10.37
CA LYS A 535 -18.12 -21.43 -8.93
C LYS A 535 -16.90 -20.60 -8.56
N MET A 536 -15.72 -20.94 -9.10
CA MET A 536 -14.49 -20.20 -8.85
C MET A 536 -14.54 -18.78 -9.42
N TYR A 537 -14.99 -18.62 -10.67
CA TYR A 537 -15.18 -17.30 -11.27
C TYR A 537 -16.14 -16.43 -10.44
N ASN A 538 -17.29 -16.98 -10.02
CA ASN A 538 -18.25 -16.25 -9.19
C ASN A 538 -17.70 -15.89 -7.81
N GLU A 539 -16.89 -16.76 -7.20
CA GLU A 539 -16.19 -16.47 -5.95
C GLU A 539 -15.19 -15.33 -6.13
N ASN A 540 -14.38 -15.37 -7.19
CA ASN A 540 -13.42 -14.31 -7.49
C ASN A 540 -14.09 -12.97 -7.82
N LYS A 541 -15.25 -12.97 -8.49
CA LYS A 541 -16.07 -11.76 -8.67
C LYS A 541 -16.50 -11.17 -7.33
N LYS A 542 -16.95 -12.00 -6.38
CA LYS A 542 -17.32 -11.52 -5.03
C LYS A 542 -16.12 -10.92 -4.31
N LEU A 543 -14.95 -11.56 -4.38
CA LEU A 543 -13.73 -11.01 -3.80
C LEU A 543 -13.35 -9.68 -4.43
N MET A 544 -13.50 -9.55 -5.75
CA MET A 544 -13.26 -8.31 -6.45
C MET A 544 -14.21 -7.20 -6.00
N ILE A 545 -15.51 -7.50 -5.87
CA ILE A 545 -16.51 -6.58 -5.32
C ILE A 545 -16.10 -6.13 -3.90
N ASN A 546 -15.75 -7.06 -3.02
CA ASN A 546 -15.35 -6.73 -1.64
C ASN A 546 -14.20 -5.72 -1.60
N VAL A 547 -13.21 -5.90 -2.48
CA VAL A 547 -11.97 -5.11 -2.46
C VAL A 547 -12.13 -3.78 -3.19
N LEU A 548 -12.94 -3.72 -4.26
CA LEU A 548 -12.91 -2.61 -5.22
C LEU A 548 -14.26 -1.93 -5.45
N ALA A 549 -15.38 -2.43 -4.90
CA ALA A 549 -16.71 -1.90 -5.19
C ALA A 549 -16.81 -0.38 -5.03
N TYR A 550 -16.27 0.17 -3.95
CA TYR A 550 -16.36 1.61 -3.66
C TYR A 550 -15.56 2.47 -4.66
N TYR A 551 -14.41 1.96 -5.13
CA TYR A 551 -13.66 2.63 -6.19
C TYR A 551 -14.39 2.53 -7.55
N MET A 552 -15.02 1.39 -7.85
CA MET A 552 -15.84 1.20 -9.05
C MET A 552 -17.06 2.14 -9.06
N LEU A 553 -17.77 2.22 -7.93
CA LEU A 553 -18.99 3.01 -7.75
C LEU A 553 -18.73 4.52 -7.73
N SER A 554 -17.47 4.92 -7.52
CA SER A 554 -17.01 6.31 -7.58
C SER A 554 -16.35 6.66 -8.91
N ASN A 555 -16.39 5.76 -9.90
CA ASN A 555 -15.81 5.95 -11.24
C ASN A 555 -14.31 6.29 -11.23
N VAL A 556 -13.57 5.76 -10.24
CA VAL A 556 -12.10 5.88 -10.15
C VAL A 556 -11.38 4.57 -10.52
N PHE A 557 -12.15 3.51 -10.73
CA PHE A 557 -11.69 2.20 -11.15
C PHE A 557 -12.67 1.60 -12.16
N PRO A 558 -12.22 0.77 -13.13
CA PRO A 558 -13.07 0.14 -14.14
C PRO A 558 -14.24 -0.63 -13.52
N SER A 559 -15.38 -0.64 -14.19
CA SER A 559 -16.55 -1.35 -13.67
C SER A 559 -16.37 -2.86 -13.74
N LEU A 560 -17.09 -3.60 -12.88
CA LEU A 560 -16.92 -5.05 -12.74
C LEU A 560 -17.13 -5.82 -14.05
N ASP A 561 -18.02 -5.34 -14.92
CA ASP A 561 -18.34 -5.94 -16.22
C ASP A 561 -17.25 -5.74 -17.28
N GLU A 562 -16.31 -4.82 -17.06
CA GLU A 562 -15.15 -4.64 -17.95
C GLU A 562 -14.07 -5.72 -17.73
N PHE A 563 -14.12 -6.44 -16.60
CA PHE A 563 -13.25 -7.57 -16.30
C PHE A 563 -13.88 -8.88 -16.78
N ILE A 564 -13.22 -9.50 -17.76
CA ILE A 564 -13.66 -10.76 -18.36
C ILE A 564 -13.14 -11.97 -17.58
N SER A 565 -13.77 -13.13 -17.76
CA SER A 565 -13.23 -14.40 -17.23
C SER A 565 -11.98 -14.83 -18.00
N THR A 566 -11.12 -15.66 -17.41
CA THR A 566 -9.99 -16.24 -18.16
C THR A 566 -10.48 -17.05 -19.35
N ASN A 567 -11.55 -17.83 -19.21
CA ASN A 567 -12.16 -18.57 -20.33
C ASN A 567 -12.61 -17.67 -21.50
N GLU A 568 -13.00 -16.43 -21.22
CA GLU A 568 -13.35 -15.44 -22.25
C GLU A 568 -12.08 -14.78 -22.83
N PHE A 569 -11.09 -14.49 -22.01
CA PHE A 569 -9.79 -13.98 -22.45
C PHE A 569 -9.13 -14.92 -23.47
N LEU A 570 -9.15 -16.23 -23.21
CA LEU A 570 -8.60 -17.26 -24.10
C LEU A 570 -9.25 -17.28 -25.49
N LYS A 571 -10.45 -16.72 -25.65
CA LYS A 571 -11.21 -16.65 -26.91
C LYS A 571 -11.05 -15.33 -27.65
N ARG A 572 -10.30 -14.36 -27.12
CA ARG A 572 -10.09 -13.06 -27.76
C ARG A 572 -9.37 -13.22 -29.10
N GLU A 573 -9.74 -12.42 -30.08
CA GLU A 573 -9.00 -12.28 -31.33
C GLU A 573 -8.17 -10.99 -31.28
N ASN A 574 -7.15 -10.92 -32.14
CA ASN A 574 -6.21 -9.79 -32.24
C ASN A 574 -6.87 -8.51 -32.76
#